data_AF-A0A6A7VKE4-F1
#
_entry.id   AF-A0A6A7VKE4-F1
#
_cell.length_a   1.000
_cell.length_b   1.000
_cell.length_c   1.000
_cell.angle_alpha   90.00
_cell.angle_beta   90.00
_cell.angle_gamma   90.00
#
_symmetry.space_group_name_H-M   'P 1'
#
loop_
_entity.id
_entity.type
_entity.pdbx_description
1 polymer ?
#
loop_
_entity_poly.entity_id
_entity_poly.type
_entity_poly.pdbx_seq_one_letter_code
_entity_poly.pdbx_strand_id
1 'polypeptide(L)'
;MYLFDEPRTAHVSFEGNDNVSYNCNIVNHKVKLIHREDGNYFMAIATMSTQGQNTPILQKYMKADVRIIVSNKTLWQQVFG
;
A
#
# COMPACT_ATOMS: atom_id res chain seq x y z
N MET A 1 -9.33 12.67 -7.82
CA MET A 1 -8.85 11.94 -6.64
C MET A 1 -7.38 12.29 -6.43
N TYR A 2 -7.06 13.06 -5.39
CA TYR A 2 -5.66 13.24 -4.98
C TYR A 2 -5.28 11.98 -4.20
N LEU A 3 -4.30 11.25 -4.70
CA LEU A 3 -3.83 10.04 -4.04
C LEU A 3 -2.80 10.46 -2.99
N PHE A 4 -3.10 10.20 -1.71
CA PHE A 4 -2.25 10.51 -0.55
C PHE A 4 -1.92 12.02 -0.40
N ASP A 5 -2.66 12.71 0.46
CA ASP A 5 -2.43 14.10 0.85
C ASP A 5 -1.33 14.28 1.91
N GLU A 6 -0.89 13.18 2.53
CA GLU A 6 0.16 13.12 3.55
C GLU A 6 0.92 11.78 3.42
N PRO A 7 2.12 11.64 4.00
CA PRO A 7 2.86 10.38 4.00
C PRO A 7 2.01 9.22 4.52
N ARG A 8 1.99 8.10 3.79
CA ARG A 8 1.21 6.91 4.14
C ARG A 8 2.10 5.70 4.33
N THR A 9 1.55 4.71 5.03
CA THR A 9 2.17 3.41 5.28
C THR A 9 1.24 2.31 4.77
N ALA A 10 1.82 1.29 4.15
CA ALA A 10 1.15 0.04 3.84
C ALA A 10 1.43 -0.97 4.96
N HIS A 11 0.38 -1.63 5.43
CA HIS A 11 0.50 -2.84 6.24
C HIS A 11 0.53 -4.02 5.28
N VAL A 12 1.61 -4.79 5.32
CA VAL A 12 1.87 -5.89 4.38
C VAL A 12 2.09 -7.18 5.14
N SER A 13 1.34 -8.23 4.83
CA SER A 13 1.64 -9.60 5.24
C SER A 13 1.92 -10.45 4.01
N PHE A 14 2.75 -11.48 4.17
CA PHE A 14 3.15 -12.36 3.07
C PHE A 14 2.55 -13.75 3.28
N GLU A 15 2.16 -14.40 2.18
CA GLU A 15 1.63 -15.76 2.21
C GLU A 15 2.63 -16.71 2.90
N GLY A 16 2.16 -17.47 3.90
CA GLY A 16 3.01 -18.37 4.68
C GLY A 16 3.70 -17.71 5.88
N ASN A 17 3.39 -16.44 6.17
CA ASN A 17 3.81 -15.73 7.38
C ASN A 17 2.64 -14.94 7.99
N ASP A 18 1.53 -15.65 8.22
CA ASP A 18 0.21 -15.05 8.52
C ASP A 18 0.16 -14.29 9.87
N ASN A 19 1.12 -14.54 10.76
CA ASN A 19 1.17 -13.92 12.08
C ASN A 19 2.01 -12.63 12.13
N VAL A 20 2.63 -12.22 11.01
CA VAL A 20 3.49 -11.05 10.98
C VAL A 20 3.05 -10.09 9.88
N SER A 21 2.87 -8.82 10.27
CA SER A 21 2.65 -7.73 9.33
C SER A 21 3.78 -6.72 9.44
N TYR A 22 4.14 -6.14 8.30
CA TYR A 22 5.22 -5.19 8.16
C TYR A 22 4.67 -3.84 7.74
N ASN A 23 5.13 -2.79 8.43
CA ASN A 23 4.82 -1.42 8.09
C ASN A 23 5.81 -0.94 7.04
N CYS A 24 5.33 -0.75 5.81
CA CYS A 24 6.12 -0.30 4.67
C CYS A 24 5.75 1.14 4.32
N ASN A 25 6.69 2.07 4.41
CA ASN A 25 6.44 3.46 4.02
C ASN A 25 6.16 3.53 2.51
N ILE A 26 5.10 4.25 2.12
CA ILE A 26 4.85 4.60 0.72
C ILE A 26 5.84 5.70 0.35
N VAL A 27 6.76 5.40 -0.56
CA VAL A 27 7.80 6.34 -0.99
C VAL A 27 7.42 7.07 -2.28
N ASN A 28 6.51 6.49 -3.06
CA ASN A 28 6.05 7.09 -4.31
C ASN A 28 4.69 6.52 -4.73
N HIS A 29 4.00 7.22 -5.61
CA HIS A 29 2.80 6.74 -6.27
C HIS A 29 2.68 7.32 -7.69
N LYS A 30 1.99 6.62 -8.58
CA LYS A 30 1.64 7.16 -9.90
C LYS A 30 0.36 7.96 -9.80
N VAL A 31 0.42 9.22 -10.25
CA VAL A 31 -0.73 10.14 -10.28
C VAL A 31 -1.76 9.72 -11.34
N LYS A 32 -1.31 9.12 -12.44
CA LYS A 32 -2.21 8.62 -13.50
C LYS A 32 -2.75 7.24 -13.12
N LEU A 33 -4.08 7.10 -13.23
CA LEU A 33 -4.75 5.81 -13.09
C LEU A 33 -4.43 4.90 -14.28
N ILE A 34 -4.40 3.60 -14.00
CA ILE A 34 -4.22 2.52 -14.96
C ILE A 34 -5.59 1.89 -15.17
N HIS A 35 -6.12 2.02 -16.39
CA HIS A 35 -7.37 1.41 -16.77
C HIS A 35 -7.17 -0.09 -17.05
N ARG A 36 -8.09 -0.91 -16.55
CA ARG A 36 -8.22 -2.35 -16.84
C ARG A 36 -9.69 -2.68 -17.05
N GLU A 37 -9.99 -3.86 -17.59
CA GLU A 37 -11.36 -4.31 -17.89
C GLU A 37 -12.29 -4.24 -16.68
N ASP A 38 -11.77 -4.51 -15.48
CA ASP A 38 -12.51 -4.60 -14.22
C ASP A 38 -12.46 -3.31 -13.38
N GLY A 39 -11.78 -2.26 -13.86
CA GLY A 39 -11.79 -0.96 -13.19
C GLY A 39 -10.55 -0.11 -13.40
N ASN A 40 -10.46 0.96 -12.61
CA ASN A 40 -9.34 1.88 -12.61
C ASN A 40 -8.48 1.68 -11.36
N TYR A 41 -7.19 1.52 -11.58
CA TYR A 41 -6.21 1.21 -10.55
C TYR A 41 -5.23 2.35 -10.39
N PHE A 42 -4.75 2.57 -9.17
CA PHE A 42 -3.56 3.40 -8.93
C PHE A 42 -2.39 2.50 -8.55
N MET A 43 -1.17 3.03 -8.66
CA MET A 43 0.05 2.33 -8.27
C MET A 43 0.73 3.09 -7.14
N ALA A 44 0.91 2.42 -6.00
CA ALA A 44 1.73 2.90 -4.89
C ALA A 44 3.01 2.05 -4.80
N ILE A 45 4.13 2.69 -4.48
CA ILE A 45 5.43 2.06 -4.30
C ILE A 45 5.80 2.19 -2.83
N ALA A 46 6.00 1.05 -2.18
CA ALA A 46 6.46 0.97 -0.80
C ALA A 46 7.83 0.31 -0.75
N THR A 47 8.65 0.69 0.23
CA THR A 47 9.93 0.03 0.51
C THR A 47 9.89 -0.59 1.89
N MET A 48 10.36 -1.83 2.00
CA MET A 48 10.54 -2.51 3.27
C MET A 48 12.03 -2.67 3.56
N SER A 49 12.48 -2.18 4.71
CA SER A 49 13.85 -2.40 5.17
C SER A 49 13.96 -3.77 5.83
N THR A 50 14.80 -4.64 5.27
CA THR A 50 15.15 -5.94 5.87
C THR A 50 16.36 -5.82 6.81
N GLN A 51 16.56 -4.67 7.46
CA GLN A 51 17.66 -4.49 8.42
C GLN A 51 17.15 -4.78 9.84
N GLY A 52 17.30 -6.04 10.27
CA GLY A 52 16.98 -6.50 11.63
C GLY A 52 17.07 -8.02 11.78
N GLN A 53 17.23 -8.53 13.00
CA GLN A 53 17.05 -9.96 13.29
C GLN A 53 15.56 -10.30 13.11
N ASN A 54 15.25 -11.41 12.41
CA ASN A 54 13.91 -11.92 12.04
C ASN A 54 13.27 -11.35 10.76
N THR A 55 14.07 -10.88 9.81
CA THR A 55 13.54 -10.47 8.50
C THR A 55 13.14 -11.68 7.66
N PRO A 56 11.92 -11.73 7.13
CA PRO A 56 11.45 -12.85 6.32
C PRO A 56 12.30 -12.95 5.06
N ILE A 57 12.59 -14.17 4.62
CA ILE A 57 13.23 -14.41 3.32
C ILE A 57 12.19 -14.11 2.24
N LEU A 58 12.15 -12.87 1.79
CA LEU A 58 11.26 -12.47 0.70
C LEU A 58 11.81 -12.95 -0.63
N GLN A 59 10.95 -13.59 -1.40
CA GLN A 59 11.24 -13.93 -2.79
C GLN A 59 10.52 -12.97 -3.73
N LYS A 60 11.08 -12.78 -4.92
CA LYS A 60 10.38 -12.04 -5.98
C LYS A 60 9.06 -12.75 -6.29
N TYR A 61 8.01 -11.95 -6.51
CA TYR A 61 6.66 -12.43 -6.86
C TYR A 61 5.91 -13.19 -5.77
N MET A 62 6.40 -13.16 -4.53
CA MET A 62 5.65 -13.67 -3.40
C MET A 62 4.32 -12.92 -3.26
N LYS A 63 3.22 -13.65 -3.04
CA LYS A 63 1.92 -13.03 -2.80
C LYS A 63 1.92 -12.32 -1.44
N ALA A 64 1.22 -11.21 -1.39
CA ALA A 64 1.09 -10.40 -0.19
C ALA A 64 -0.35 -9.90 -0.06
N ASP A 65 -0.84 -9.86 1.17
CA ASP A 65 -2.00 -9.05 1.54
C ASP A 65 -1.51 -7.65 1.91
N VAL A 66 -2.18 -6.64 1.38
CA VAL A 66 -1.75 -5.25 1.52
C VAL A 66 -2.95 -4.40 1.91
N ARG A 67 -2.82 -3.70 3.04
CA ARG A 67 -3.79 -2.69 3.49
C ARG A 67 -3.13 -1.32 3.53
N ILE A 68 -3.74 -0.35 2.85
CA ILE A 68 -3.31 1.05 2.86
C ILE A 68 -4.49 1.92 3.25
N ILE A 69 -4.30 2.83 4.20
CA ILE A 69 -5.25 3.91 4.47
C ILE A 69 -4.97 5.02 3.47
N VAL A 70 -5.87 5.19 2.48
CA VAL A 70 -5.70 6.19 1.41
C VAL A 70 -6.01 7.61 1.86
N SER A 71 -6.86 7.76 2.87
CA SER A 71 -7.25 9.03 3.49
C SER A 71 -7.76 8.78 4.90
N ASN A 72 -7.41 9.66 5.83
CA ASN A 72 -8.00 9.69 7.17
C ASN A 72 -9.38 10.36 7.19
N LYS A 73 -9.82 10.92 6.05
CA LYS A 73 -11.16 11.49 5.89
C LYS A 73 -12.12 10.38 5.56
N THR A 74 -13.30 10.41 6.19
CA THR A 74 -14.42 9.58 5.75
C THR A 74 -14.80 10.00 4.32
N LEU A 75 -15.09 9.04 3.44
CA LEU A 75 -15.45 9.29 2.04
C LEU A 75 -16.63 10.28 1.87
N TRP A 76 -17.42 10.47 2.93
CA TRP A 76 -18.52 11.44 3.03
C TRP A 76 -18.07 12.91 3.17
N GLN A 77 -16.79 13.19 3.35
CA GLN A 77 -16.26 14.55 3.39
C GLN A 77 -15.92 15.14 2.01
N GLN A 78 -16.30 14.48 0.90
CA GLN A 78 -16.53 15.20 -0.35
C GLN A 78 -17.84 15.98 -0.21
N VAL A 79 -17.82 16.99 0.67
CA VAL A 79 -18.84 18.02 0.72
C VAL A 79 -18.75 18.74 -0.60
N PHE A 80 -19.85 18.72 -1.35
CA PHE A 80 -20.09 19.52 -2.53
C PHE A 80 -19.42 20.90 -2.39
N GLY A 81 -18.47 21.18 -3.27
CA GLY A 81 -17.99 22.51 -3.58
C GLY A 81 -18.60 22.95 -4.89
#